data_AF-A0A378VNR7-F1
#
_entry.id   AF-A0A378VNR7-F1
#
_cell.length_a   1.000
_cell.length_b   1.000
_cell.length_c   1.000
_cell.angle_alpha   90.00
_cell.angle_beta   90.00
_cell.angle_gamma   90.00
#
_symmetry.space_group_name_H-M   'P 1'
#
loop_
_entity.id
_entity.type
_entity.pdbx_description
1 polymer ?
#
loop_
_entity_poly.entity_id
_entity_poly.type
_entity_poly.pdbx_seq_one_letter_code
_entity_poly.pdbx_strand_id
1 'polypeptide(L)'
;MLRAGWANMPLTKYLLGELRKTKEERFASLLEYYPEANPDDWELITAGQRVQIIKKDSEKGGVLQFGTEIVAHADGSLAALLGASPGASTAVPLMIRLMHQCFPERAPSWEGRLKELVPGYGIKLNENPERADEIIAYTAKVLDI
;
A
#
# COMPACT_ATOMS: atom_id res chain seq x y z
N MET A 1 13.83 18.15 -0.67
CA MET A 1 13.11 17.85 -1.93
C MET A 1 14.07 17.62 -3.10
N LEU A 2 14.96 18.56 -3.46
CA LEU A 2 15.88 18.42 -4.60
C LEU A 2 16.75 17.15 -4.56
N ARG A 3 17.32 16.82 -3.39
CA ARG A 3 18.11 15.59 -3.20
C ARG A 3 17.28 14.31 -3.43
N ALA A 4 16.00 14.31 -3.06
CA ALA A 4 15.10 13.19 -3.32
C ALA A 4 14.83 13.03 -4.82
N GLY A 5 14.62 14.13 -5.55
CA GLY A 5 14.46 14.10 -7.01
C GLY A 5 15.69 13.56 -7.71
N TRP A 6 16.89 14.04 -7.34
CA TRP A 6 18.14 13.54 -7.91
C TRP A 6 18.43 12.08 -7.53
N ALA A 7 18.16 11.67 -6.29
CA ALA A 7 18.31 10.27 -5.91
C ALA A 7 17.35 9.33 -6.68
N ASN A 8 16.30 9.88 -7.31
CA ASN A 8 15.28 9.14 -8.03
C ASN A 8 15.14 9.64 -9.48
N MET A 9 16.26 9.86 -10.17
CA MET A 9 16.27 10.29 -11.58
C MET A 9 15.46 9.40 -12.53
N PRO A 10 15.50 8.05 -12.43
CA PRO A 10 14.67 7.20 -13.29
C PRO A 10 13.17 7.49 -13.13
N LEU A 11 12.70 7.62 -11.89
CA LEU A 11 11.31 7.95 -11.58
C LEU A 11 10.95 9.35 -12.07
N THR A 12 11.81 10.34 -11.81
CA THR A 12 11.60 11.73 -12.27
C THR A 12 11.49 11.79 -13.80
N LYS A 13 12.38 11.09 -14.52
CA LYS A 13 12.35 11.00 -15.98
C LYS A 13 11.07 10.34 -16.47
N TYR A 14 10.65 9.24 -15.84
CA TYR A 14 9.42 8.53 -16.16
C TYR A 14 8.20 9.46 -16.01
N LEU A 15 8.06 10.13 -14.86
CA LEU A 15 6.93 11.03 -14.60
C LEU A 15 6.87 12.21 -15.59
N LEU A 16 8.02 12.80 -15.94
CA LEU A 16 8.08 13.83 -16.98
C LEU A 16 7.70 13.28 -18.37
N GLY A 17 8.00 12.01 -18.64
CA GLY A 17 7.55 11.31 -19.84
C GLY A 17 6.04 11.17 -19.87
N GLU A 18 5.43 10.66 -18.80
CA GLU A 18 3.98 10.51 -18.67
C GLU A 18 3.24 11.85 -18.83
N LEU A 19 3.78 12.94 -18.27
CA LEU A 19 3.20 14.28 -18.42
C LEU A 19 3.19 14.78 -19.87
N ARG A 20 4.13 14.31 -20.71
CA ARG A 20 4.25 14.71 -22.11
C ARG A 20 3.43 13.84 -23.06
N LYS A 21 2.89 12.70 -22.60
CA LYS A 21 2.13 11.78 -23.45
C LYS A 21 0.91 12.46 -24.07
N THR A 22 0.68 12.21 -25.36
CA THR A 22 -0.55 12.61 -26.07
C THR A 22 -1.75 11.75 -25.65
N LYS A 23 -2.96 12.08 -26.14
CA LYS A 23 -4.16 11.28 -25.87
C LYS A 23 -4.02 9.86 -26.43
N GLU A 24 -3.45 9.74 -27.61
CA GLU A 24 -3.23 8.47 -28.32
C GLU A 24 -2.21 7.60 -27.57
N GLU A 25 -1.10 8.18 -27.11
CA GLU A 25 -0.09 7.45 -26.33
C GLU A 25 -0.64 6.97 -24.98
N ARG A 26 -1.49 7.78 -24.33
CA ARG A 26 -2.18 7.37 -23.09
C ARG A 26 -3.15 6.23 -23.35
N PHE A 27 -3.90 6.27 -24.46
CA PHE A 27 -4.82 5.21 -24.84
C PHE A 27 -4.09 3.92 -25.23
N ALA A 28 -2.94 4.03 -25.92
CA ALA A 28 -2.08 2.89 -26.19
C ALA A 28 -1.61 2.19 -24.90
N SER A 29 -1.23 2.96 -23.87
CA SER A 29 -0.93 2.39 -22.55
C SER A 29 -2.14 1.72 -21.88
N LEU A 30 -3.37 2.22 -22.08
CA LEU A 30 -4.57 1.55 -21.59
C LEU A 30 -4.78 0.18 -22.25
N LEU A 31 -4.54 0.08 -23.56
CA LEU A 31 -4.68 -1.17 -24.31
C LEU A 31 -3.72 -2.27 -23.83
N GLU A 32 -2.59 -1.92 -23.20
CA GLU A 32 -1.70 -2.91 -22.55
C GLU A 32 -2.38 -3.61 -21.35
N TYR A 33 -3.34 -2.94 -20.68
CA TYR A 33 -4.07 -3.49 -19.53
C TYR A 33 -5.47 -4.00 -19.91
N TYR A 34 -6.12 -3.33 -20.86
CA TYR A 34 -7.46 -3.68 -21.34
C TYR A 34 -7.52 -3.61 -22.88
N PRO A 35 -7.13 -4.70 -23.58
CA PRO A 35 -6.99 -4.70 -25.05
C PRO A 35 -8.28 -4.44 -25.82
N GLU A 36 -9.45 -4.64 -25.20
CA GLU A 36 -10.76 -4.44 -25.83
C GLU A 36 -11.30 -3.01 -25.68
N ALA A 37 -10.52 -2.09 -25.10
CA ALA A 37 -10.95 -0.71 -24.93
C ALA A 37 -11.25 -0.04 -26.28
N ASN A 38 -12.45 0.54 -26.41
CA ASN A 38 -12.82 1.37 -27.55
C ASN A 38 -12.60 2.86 -27.22
N PRO A 39 -11.84 3.63 -28.01
CA PRO A 39 -11.59 5.05 -27.76
C PRO A 39 -12.85 5.90 -27.53
N ASP A 40 -13.96 5.55 -28.17
CA ASP A 40 -15.22 6.32 -28.09
C ASP A 40 -15.92 6.16 -26.73
N ASP A 41 -15.62 5.09 -25.99
CA ASP A 41 -16.20 4.82 -24.67
C ASP A 41 -15.38 5.45 -23.53
N TRP A 42 -14.26 6.13 -23.83
CA TRP A 42 -13.31 6.63 -22.84
C TRP A 42 -13.11 8.14 -22.92
N GLU A 43 -13.24 8.79 -21.77
CA GLU A 43 -12.91 10.20 -21.60
C GLU A 43 -11.75 10.41 -20.63
N LEU A 44 -10.99 11.49 -20.85
CA LEU A 44 -9.90 11.86 -19.96
C LEU A 44 -10.45 12.73 -18.84
N ILE A 45 -10.31 12.26 -17.59
CA ILE A 45 -10.66 13.04 -16.40
C ILE A 45 -9.42 13.57 -15.68
N THR A 46 -9.56 14.70 -14.99
CA THR A 46 -8.50 15.23 -14.12
C THR A 46 -8.59 14.54 -12.76
N ALA A 47 -7.68 13.60 -12.49
CA ALA A 47 -7.66 12.81 -11.25
C ALA A 47 -7.08 13.54 -10.02
N GLY A 48 -6.87 14.86 -10.10
CA GLY A 48 -6.30 15.68 -9.05
C GLY A 48 -4.76 15.61 -8.96
N GLN A 49 -4.21 16.13 -7.85
CA GLN A 49 -2.77 16.13 -7.58
C GLN A 49 -2.43 15.12 -6.49
N ARG A 50 -1.55 14.17 -6.80
CA ARG A 50 -0.98 13.26 -5.81
C ARG A 50 0.27 13.88 -5.19
N VAL A 51 0.34 13.85 -3.87
CA VAL A 51 1.53 14.26 -3.10
C VAL A 51 2.30 13.03 -2.64
N GLN A 52 3.64 13.13 -2.66
CA GLN A 52 4.53 12.05 -2.22
C GLN A 52 5.26 12.47 -0.94
N ILE A 53 5.31 11.57 0.04
CA ILE A 53 6.00 11.82 1.30
C ILE A 53 7.52 11.79 1.08
N ILE A 54 8.20 12.81 1.60
CA ILE A 54 9.67 12.88 1.66
C ILE A 54 10.06 12.94 3.14
N LYS A 55 10.77 11.91 3.60
CA LYS A 55 11.33 11.89 4.95
C LYS A 55 12.73 12.51 4.96
N LYS A 56 13.11 13.05 6.11
CA LYS A 56 14.47 13.50 6.36
C LYS A 56 15.27 12.34 6.95
N ASP A 57 16.33 11.98 6.25
CA ASP A 57 17.35 11.01 6.65
C ASP A 57 18.63 11.79 7.00
N SER A 58 19.31 11.38 8.07
CA SER A 58 20.50 12.06 8.61
C SER A 58 21.69 12.04 7.64
N GLU A 59 21.81 11.01 6.80
CA GLU A 59 22.93 10.82 5.87
C GLU A 59 22.53 11.16 4.43
N LYS A 60 21.36 10.65 4.02
CA LYS A 60 20.83 10.70 2.66
C LYS A 60 20.00 11.96 2.39
N GLY A 61 19.71 12.77 3.41
CA GLY A 61 18.89 13.97 3.28
C GLY A 61 17.44 13.62 2.97
N GLY A 62 16.83 14.21 1.95
CA GLY A 62 15.44 13.89 1.60
C GLY A 62 15.32 12.53 0.91
N VAL A 63 14.56 11.59 1.47
CA VAL A 63 14.31 10.25 0.91
C VAL A 63 12.82 10.09 0.61
N LEU A 64 12.48 9.55 -0.57
CA LEU A 64 11.09 9.22 -0.90
C LEU A 64 10.62 8.07 -0.02
N GLN A 65 9.51 8.29 0.68
CA GLN A 65 8.84 7.22 1.41
C GLN A 65 7.76 6.63 0.51
N PHE A 66 7.91 5.36 0.15
CA PHE A 66 6.86 4.61 -0.55
C PHE A 66 5.95 3.90 0.46
N GLY A 67 4.69 3.71 0.08
CA GLY A 67 3.69 2.97 0.86
C GLY A 67 2.89 3.81 1.86
N THR A 68 2.23 3.10 2.78
CA THR A 68 1.45 3.67 3.90
C THR A 68 2.29 3.62 5.16
N GLU A 69 2.40 4.75 5.84
CA GLU A 69 3.12 4.91 7.09
C GLU A 69 2.15 5.13 8.25
N ILE A 70 2.44 4.51 9.40
CA ILE A 70 1.73 4.81 10.64
C ILE A 70 2.56 5.84 11.40
N VAL A 71 1.98 7.01 11.63
CA VAL A 71 2.53 8.02 12.53
C VAL A 71 1.64 8.07 13.74
N ALA A 72 2.16 7.67 14.90
CA ALA A 72 1.45 7.73 16.17
C ALA A 72 2.20 8.64 17.14
N HIS A 73 1.44 9.39 17.94
CA HIS A 73 2.01 10.09 19.09
C HIS A 73 2.56 9.07 20.10
N ALA A 74 3.56 9.47 20.88
CA ALA A 74 4.27 8.55 21.77
C ALA A 74 3.36 7.91 22.85
N ASP A 75 2.29 8.60 23.24
CA ASP A 75 1.29 8.11 24.18
C ASP A 75 0.10 7.37 23.52
N GLY A 76 0.11 7.21 22.19
CA GLY A 76 -0.96 6.55 21.44
C GLY A 76 -2.27 7.32 21.30
N SER A 77 -2.36 8.56 21.80
CA SER A 77 -3.60 9.37 21.78
C SER A 77 -4.06 9.77 20.38
N LEU A 78 -3.13 9.83 19.42
CA LEU A 78 -3.40 10.13 18.03
C LEU A 78 -2.55 9.23 17.14
N ALA A 79 -3.18 8.64 16.12
CA ALA A 79 -2.50 7.94 15.05
C ALA A 79 -3.06 8.35 13.69
N ALA A 80 -2.17 8.51 12.73
CA ALA A 80 -2.48 8.82 11.34
C ALA A 80 -1.82 7.79 10.42
N LEU A 81 -2.59 7.33 9.43
CA LEU A 81 -2.07 6.57 8.30
C LEU A 81 -1.76 7.58 7.18
N LEU A 82 -0.48 7.77 6.87
CA LEU A 82 -0.03 8.72 5.86
C LEU A 82 0.54 7.97 4.66
N GLY A 83 0.19 8.39 3.45
CA GLY A 83 0.77 7.85 2.21
C GLY A 83 -0.26 7.24 1.27
N ALA A 84 0.13 6.21 0.53
CA ALA A 84 -0.78 5.53 -0.38
C ALA A 84 -1.96 4.94 0.41
N SER A 85 -3.18 5.08 -0.10
CA SER A 85 -4.36 4.44 0.52
C SER A 85 -4.10 2.94 0.61
N PRO A 86 -4.21 2.33 1.80
CA PRO A 86 -4.02 0.90 1.93
C PRO A 86 -5.12 0.17 1.16
N GLY A 87 -4.73 -0.77 0.30
CA GLY A 87 -5.65 -1.68 -0.37
C GLY A 87 -6.06 -2.81 0.57
N ALA A 88 -6.99 -3.67 0.13
CA ALA A 88 -7.47 -4.80 0.91
C ALA A 88 -6.31 -5.69 1.43
N SER A 89 -5.28 -5.88 0.62
CA SER A 89 -4.08 -6.68 0.95
C SER A 89 -3.17 -6.06 2.01
N THR A 90 -3.27 -4.76 2.29
CA THR A 90 -2.38 -4.06 3.23
C THR A 90 -3.10 -3.44 4.42
N ALA A 91 -4.40 -3.19 4.31
CA ALA A 91 -5.18 -2.52 5.35
C ALA A 91 -5.20 -3.32 6.68
N VAL A 92 -5.51 -4.62 6.62
CA VAL A 92 -5.61 -5.47 7.81
C VAL A 92 -4.29 -5.53 8.60
N PRO A 93 -3.13 -5.92 8.01
CA PRO A 93 -1.89 -5.98 8.77
C PRO A 93 -1.44 -4.60 9.30
N LEU A 94 -1.72 -3.51 8.58
CA LEU A 94 -1.44 -2.16 9.06
C LEU A 94 -2.29 -1.80 10.28
N MET A 95 -3.58 -2.10 10.26
CA MET A 95 -4.48 -1.82 11.39
C MET A 95 -4.11 -2.64 12.62
N ILE A 96 -3.77 -3.92 12.45
CA ILE A 96 -3.26 -4.74 13.55
C ILE A 96 -2.00 -4.10 14.15
N ARG A 97 -1.04 -3.69 13.31
CA ARG A 97 0.19 -3.01 13.79
C ARG A 97 -0.13 -1.70 14.52
N LEU A 98 -1.06 -0.89 14.01
CA LEU A 98 -1.49 0.35 14.64
C LEU A 98 -2.08 0.10 16.04
N MET A 99 -2.94 -0.92 16.15
CA MET A 99 -3.55 -1.31 17.43
C MET A 99 -2.50 -1.70 18.46
N HIS A 100 -1.49 -2.49 18.07
CA HIS A 100 -0.37 -2.85 18.95
C HIS A 100 0.45 -1.64 19.38
N GLN A 101 0.70 -0.71 18.45
CA GLN A 101 1.51 0.47 18.71
C GLN A 101 0.80 1.48 19.62
N CYS A 102 -0.51 1.68 19.45
CA CYS A 102 -1.26 2.70 20.19
C CYS A 102 -1.85 2.18 21.50
N PHE A 103 -2.03 0.86 21.66
CA PHE A 103 -2.64 0.26 22.84
C PHE A 103 -1.86 -0.96 23.34
N PRO A 104 -0.55 -0.83 23.65
CA PRO A 104 0.29 -1.96 24.01
C PRO A 104 -0.21 -2.71 25.25
N GLU A 105 -0.82 -2.01 26.22
CA GLU A 105 -1.37 -2.63 27.43
C GLU A 105 -2.62 -3.48 27.18
N ARG A 106 -3.39 -3.17 26.12
CA ARG A 106 -4.61 -3.91 25.76
C ARG A 106 -4.35 -5.01 24.74
N ALA A 107 -3.27 -4.88 23.96
CA ALA A 107 -2.91 -5.81 22.90
C ALA A 107 -2.96 -7.30 23.31
N PRO A 108 -2.47 -7.72 24.49
CA PRO A 108 -2.55 -9.12 24.92
C PRO A 108 -4.00 -9.65 24.99
N SER A 109 -4.95 -8.80 25.40
CA SER A 109 -6.36 -9.19 25.51
C SER A 109 -7.03 -9.46 24.16
N TRP A 110 -6.47 -8.97 23.05
CA TRP A 110 -7.02 -9.13 21.72
C TRP A 110 -6.45 -10.32 20.97
N GLU A 111 -5.39 -10.95 21.48
CA GLU A 111 -4.67 -11.99 20.76
C GLU A 111 -5.57 -13.18 20.37
N GLY A 112 -6.44 -13.63 21.29
CA GLY A 112 -7.40 -14.69 21.02
C GLY A 112 -8.34 -14.33 19.87
N ARG A 113 -8.94 -13.13 19.94
CA ARG A 113 -9.86 -12.65 18.91
C ARG A 113 -9.19 -12.44 17.55
N LEU A 114 -7.93 -11.97 17.54
CA LEU A 114 -7.16 -11.81 16.31
C LEU A 114 -6.85 -13.16 15.66
N LYS A 115 -6.53 -14.20 16.43
CA LYS A 115 -6.32 -15.57 15.92
C LYS A 115 -7.59 -16.18 15.33
N GLU A 116 -8.76 -15.88 15.90
CA GLU A 116 -10.05 -16.31 15.34
C GLU A 116 -10.34 -15.65 13.99
N LEU A 117 -10.13 -14.33 13.89
CA LEU A 117 -10.41 -13.54 12.69
C LEU A 117 -9.36 -13.72 11.59
N VAL A 118 -8.11 -13.94 11.99
CA VAL A 118 -6.96 -14.08 11.10
C VAL A 118 -6.19 -15.34 11.53
N PRO A 119 -6.54 -16.53 11.00
CA PRO A 119 -5.95 -17.81 11.42
C PRO A 119 -4.43 -17.90 11.26
N GLY A 120 -3.84 -17.11 10.35
CA GLY A 120 -2.40 -16.99 10.16
C GLY A 120 -1.70 -15.97 11.08
N TYR A 121 -2.43 -15.34 12.01
CA TYR A 121 -1.88 -14.29 12.86
C TYR A 121 -0.72 -14.80 13.72
N GLY A 122 0.42 -14.09 13.65
CA GLY A 122 1.65 -14.46 14.35
C GLY A 122 2.53 -15.50 13.62
N ILE A 123 2.11 -15.99 12.45
CA ILE A 123 2.84 -17.00 11.67
C ILE A 123 3.36 -16.37 10.37
N LYS A 124 4.64 -16.61 10.05
CA LYS A 124 5.20 -16.28 8.75
C LYS A 124 4.85 -17.38 7.74
N LEU A 125 3.77 -17.19 6.99
CA LEU A 125 3.29 -18.19 6.03
C LEU A 125 4.30 -18.53 4.92
N ASN A 126 5.13 -17.57 4.50
CA ASN A 126 6.19 -17.82 3.52
C ASN A 126 7.22 -18.87 3.99
N GLU A 127 7.36 -19.07 5.31
CA GLU A 127 8.25 -20.06 5.91
C GLU A 127 7.50 -21.35 6.27
N ASN A 128 6.18 -21.41 6.08
CA ASN A 128 5.31 -22.51 6.47
C ASN A 128 4.29 -22.83 5.35
N PRO A 129 4.74 -23.47 4.24
CA PRO A 129 3.91 -23.66 3.05
C PRO A 129 2.64 -24.49 3.32
N GLU A 130 2.75 -25.57 4.10
CA GLU A 130 1.59 -26.40 4.47
C GLU A 130 0.50 -25.59 5.18
N ARG A 131 0.91 -24.69 6.08
CA ARG A 131 0.00 -23.78 6.78
C ARG A 131 -0.60 -22.73 5.88
N ALA A 132 0.15 -22.26 4.87
CA ALA A 132 -0.37 -21.34 3.88
C ALA A 132 -1.48 -22.02 3.06
N ASP A 133 -1.25 -23.25 2.62
CA ASP A 133 -2.22 -24.04 1.85
C ASP A 133 -3.49 -24.33 2.65
N GLU A 134 -3.36 -24.71 3.93
CA GLU A 134 -4.51 -24.90 4.84
C GLU A 134 -5.38 -23.64 4.95
N ILE A 135 -4.76 -22.47 5.12
CA ILE A 135 -5.48 -21.20 5.28
C ILE A 135 -6.13 -20.77 3.96
N ILE A 136 -5.44 -20.94 2.83
CA ILE A 136 -5.98 -20.64 1.51
C ILE A 136 -7.21 -21.53 1.25
N ALA A 137 -7.11 -22.84 1.47
CA ALA A 137 -8.21 -23.77 1.29
C ALA A 137 -9.40 -23.47 2.22
N TYR A 138 -9.13 -23.12 3.49
CA TYR A 138 -10.16 -22.70 4.42
C TYR A 138 -10.87 -21.42 3.94
N THR A 139 -10.09 -20.41 3.52
CA THR A 139 -10.62 -19.12 3.06
C THR A 139 -11.45 -19.29 1.79
N ALA A 140 -10.96 -20.07 0.83
CA ALA A 140 -11.66 -20.41 -0.41
C ALA A 140 -13.02 -21.07 -0.11
N LYS A 141 -13.03 -22.07 0.78
CA LYS A 141 -14.26 -22.73 1.23
C LYS A 141 -15.25 -21.77 1.91
N VAL A 142 -14.78 -20.84 2.74
CA VAL A 142 -15.63 -19.86 3.43
C VAL A 142 -16.21 -18.83 2.46
N LEU A 143 -15.45 -18.46 1.43
CA LEU A 143 -15.83 -17.44 0.45
C LEU A 143 -16.51 -18.00 -0.80
N ASP A 144 -16.60 -19.33 -0.93
CA ASP A 144 -17.16 -20.04 -2.08
C ASP A 144 -16.46 -19.70 -3.41
N ILE A 145 -15.12 -19.72 -3.38
CA ILE A 145 -14.23 -19.48 -4.53
C ILE A 145 -13.27 -20.63 -4.78
#